data_AF-A0A151F4B1-F1
#
_entry.id   AF-A0A151F4B1-F1
#
_cell.length_a   1.000
_cell.length_b   1.000
_cell.length_c   1.000
_cell.angle_alpha   90.00
_cell.angle_beta   90.00
_cell.angle_gamma   90.00
#
_symmetry.space_group_name_H-M   'P 1'
#
loop_
_entity.id
_entity.type
_entity.pdbx_description
1 polymer ?
#
loop_
_entity_poly.entity_id
_entity_poly.type
_entity_poly.pdbx_seq_one_letter_code
_entity_poly.pdbx_strand_id
1 'polypeptide(L)' 'MSKFLRIKCEDCGNEQVVFNHPSSVVRCLVCGKTVAEPKGGKGSVKTRIVEVLE' A
#
# COMPACT_ATOMS: atom_id res chain seq x y z
N MET A 1 2.41 17.21 -0.52
CA MET A 1 1.18 16.67 0.09
C MET A 1 1.22 15.17 0.01
N SER A 2 1.05 14.51 1.14
CA SER A 2 0.98 13.06 1.20
C SER A 2 -0.41 12.62 0.75
N LYS A 3 -0.49 11.75 -0.25
CA LYS A 3 -1.75 11.24 -0.80
C LYS A 3 -2.04 9.84 -0.27
N PHE A 4 -3.32 9.49 -0.22
CA PHE A 4 -3.76 8.14 0.06
C PHE A 4 -3.83 7.34 -1.24
N LEU A 5 -3.32 6.11 -1.22
CA LEU A 5 -3.34 5.20 -2.34
C LEU A 5 -4.22 4.02 -1.95
N ARG A 6 -5.28 3.77 -2.71
CA ARG A 6 -6.09 2.58 -2.54
C ARG A 6 -5.47 1.47 -3.37
N ILE A 7 -4.99 0.43 -2.69
CA ILE A 7 -4.32 -0.72 -3.28
C ILE A 7 -5.19 -1.95 -3.12
N LYS A 8 -5.08 -2.89 -4.05
CA LYS A 8 -5.79 -4.16 -3.98
C LYS A 8 -4.80 -5.29 -4.04
N CYS A 9 -4.82 -6.13 -3.03
CA CYS A 9 -3.98 -7.31 -2.94
C CYS A 9 -4.41 -8.33 -4.00
N GLU A 10 -3.46 -8.77 -4.83
CA GLU A 10 -3.70 -9.71 -5.93
C GLU A 10 -3.92 -11.14 -5.43
N ASP A 11 -3.38 -11.50 -4.25
CA ASP A 11 -3.51 -12.84 -3.67
C ASP A 11 -4.88 -13.09 -3.01
N CYS A 12 -5.39 -12.12 -2.24
CA CYS A 12 -6.61 -12.29 -1.43
C CYS A 12 -7.78 -11.40 -1.88
N GLY A 13 -7.56 -10.51 -2.85
CA GLY A 13 -8.55 -9.54 -3.28
C GLY A 13 -8.83 -8.41 -2.28
N ASN A 14 -8.14 -8.38 -1.14
CA ASN A 14 -8.36 -7.38 -0.11
C ASN A 14 -7.95 -5.99 -0.59
N GLU A 15 -8.85 -5.02 -0.43
CA GLU A 15 -8.59 -3.62 -0.69
C GLU A 15 -8.09 -2.94 0.58
N GLN A 16 -7.02 -2.16 0.46
CA GLN A 16 -6.42 -1.44 1.58
C GLN A 16 -6.02 -0.05 1.14
N VAL A 17 -6.25 0.93 2.01
CA VAL A 17 -5.79 2.29 1.79
C VAL A 17 -4.43 2.43 2.48
N VAL A 18 -3.41 2.81 1.71
CA VAL A 18 -2.04 3.00 2.19
C VAL A 18 -1.56 4.41 1.89
N PHE A 19 -0.65 4.92 2.72
CA PHE A 19 -0.04 6.22 2.46
C PHE A 19 1.03 6.11 1.38
N ASN A 20 1.15 7.14 0.54
CA ASN A 20 2.22 7.27 -0.45
C ASN A 20 3.63 7.25 0.18
N HIS A 21 3.76 7.79 1.39
CA HIS A 21 4.99 7.75 2.20
C HIS A 21 4.74 6.95 3.49
N PRO A 22 4.75 5.62 3.43
CA PRO A 22 4.74 4.81 4.62
C PRO A 22 6.11 4.92 5.31
N SER A 23 6.14 5.20 6.61
CA SER A 23 7.36 5.14 7.45
C SER A 23 7.65 3.74 7.99
N SER A 24 6.76 2.77 7.73
CA SER A 24 6.86 1.40 8.21
C SER A 24 6.33 0.42 7.16
N VAL A 25 6.75 -0.84 7.24
CA VAL A 25 6.30 -1.91 6.32
C VAL A 25 4.81 -2.12 6.49
N VAL A 26 4.04 -1.93 5.41
CA VAL A 26 2.61 -2.16 5.39
C VAL A 26 2.35 -3.59 4.95
N ARG A 27 1.67 -4.35 5.81
CA ARG A 27 1.26 -5.72 5.56
C ARG A 27 -0.24 -5.77 5.29
N CYS A 28 -0.66 -6.68 4.43
CA CYS A 28 -2.06 -6.98 4.22
C CYS A 28 -2.67 -7.51 5.53
N LEU A 29 -3.83 -6.99 5.92
CA LEU A 29 -4.53 -7.43 7.13
C LEU A 29 -5.15 -8.82 6.99
N VAL A 30 -5.31 -9.31 5.75
CA VAL A 30 -5.95 -10.61 5.47
C VAL A 30 -4.90 -11.71 5.30
N CYS A 31 -3.93 -11.52 4.39
CA CYS A 31 -2.92 -12.55 4.10
C CYS A 31 -1.58 -12.34 4.80
N GLY A 32 -1.37 -11.21 5.49
CA GLY A 32 -0.10 -10.88 6.15
C GLY A 32 1.07 -10.55 5.21
N LYS A 33 0.86 -10.60 3.89
CA LYS A 33 1.87 -10.33 2.86
C LYS A 33 2.24 -8.85 2.83
N THR A 34 3.50 -8.53 2.54
CA THR A 34 3.95 -7.14 2.41
C THR A 34 3.35 -6.49 1.17
N VAL A 35 2.50 -5.48 1.35
CA VAL A 35 1.81 -4.77 0.26
C VAL A 35 2.46 -3.43 -0.07
N ALA A 36 3.10 -2.80 0.92
CA ALA A 36 3.94 -1.62 0.68
C ALA A 36 5.16 -1.62 1.61
N GLU A 37 6.29 -1.18 1.09
CA GLU A 37 7.55 -1.06 1.84
C GLU A 37 7.95 0.41 1.97
N PRO A 38 8.38 0.84 3.16
CA PRO A 38 8.97 2.14 3.37
C PRO A 38 10.32 2.15 2.67
N LYS A 39 10.56 3.16 1.85
CA LYS A 39 11.91 3.51 1.41
C LYS A 39 12.25 4.89 1.96
N GLY A 40 13.50 5.31 1.90
CA GLY A 40 13.95 6.65 2.35
C GLY A 40 13.32 7.84 1.61
N GLY A 41 12.22 7.64 0.89
CA GLY A 41 11.43 8.62 0.14
C GLY A 41 10.03 8.06 -0.13
N LYS A 42 9.55 8.10 -1.37
CA LYS A 42 8.26 7.50 -1.74
C LYS A 42 8.26 6.00 -1.46
N GLY A 43 7.25 5.51 -0.75
CA GLY A 43 7.07 4.09 -0.48
C GLY A 43 6.90 3.30 -1.77
N SER A 44 7.48 2.10 -1.81
CA SER A 44 7.25 1.17 -2.93
C SER A 44 6.04 0.31 -2.61
N VAL A 45 4.98 0.47 -3.40
CA VAL A 45 3.81 -0.42 -3.37
C VAL A 45 4.13 -1.66 -4.22
N LYS A 46 4.02 -2.85 -3.63
CA LYS A 46 4.32 -4.15 -4.27
C LYS A 46 3.10 -4.83 -4.92
N THR A 47 1.97 -4.15 -4.93
CA THR A 47 0.71 -4.66 -5.49
C THR A 47 0.01 -3.61 -6.34
N ARG A 48 -1.16 -3.94 -6.89
CA ARG A 48 -1.88 -3.08 -7.81
C ARG A 48 -2.54 -1.90 -7.08
N ILE A 49 -2.24 -0.69 -7.54
CA ILE A 49 -2.93 0.54 -7.13
C ILE A 49 -4.23 0.63 -7.93
N VAL A 50 -5.36 0.73 -7.25
CA VAL A 50 -6.69 0.85 -7.86
C VAL A 50 -7.04 2.32 -8.06
N GLU A 51 -6.85 3.12 -7.01
CA GLU A 51 -7.18 4.54 -7.00
C GLU A 51 -6.15 5.35 -6.22
N VAL A 52 -5.96 6.60 -6.62
CA VAL A 52 -5.19 7.60 -5.87
C VAL A 52 -6.20 8.57 -5.28
N LEU A 53 -6.36 8.53 -3.96
CA LEU A 53 -7.19 9.44 -3.19
C LEU A 53 -6.32 10.65 -2.81
N GLU A 54 -6.77 11.85 -3.16
CA GLU A 54 -6.03 13.10 -2.92
C GLU A 54 -6.02 13.52 -1.45
#